data_AF-A0A5J4R189-F1
#
_entry.id   AF-A0A5J4R189-F1
#
_cell.length_a   1.000
_cell.length_b   1.000
_cell.length_c   1.000
_cell.angle_alpha   90.00
_cell.angle_beta   90.00
_cell.angle_gamma   90.00
#
_symmetry.space_group_name_H-M   'P 1'
#
loop_
_entity.id
_entity.type
_entity.pdbx_description
1 polymer ?
#
loop_
_entity_poly.entity_id
_entity_poly.type
_entity_poly.pdbx_seq_one_letter_code
_entity_poly.pdbx_strand_id
1 'polypeptide(L)'
;MNDRKLADNLYAVQFNPKNRKCNTCLQVAYFTLDNAKYWYLNFIYNFMYKCLDMTKIHFVEGDTDSAYWAISGKQVILNDTNQQAYEDNLHQGFKYVIKDQQFYDANAKYFFPTIDGDKSDEKKLLGLSIENEGDEMVALAPKNYYIHTFKHNQLTDVIKLKGVNLRQNSINKQDVLLLSSLQQVV
;
A
#
# COMPACT_ATOMS: atom_id res chain seq x y z
N MET A 1 -12.43 -21.80 33.83
CA MET A 1 -12.21 -22.51 32.56
C MET A 1 -13.55 -23.07 32.18
N ASN A 2 -14.20 -22.53 31.15
CA ASN A 2 -15.51 -22.99 30.72
C ASN A 2 -15.31 -23.79 29.43
N ASP A 3 -15.67 -25.06 29.46
CA ASP A 3 -15.65 -25.96 28.32
C ASP A 3 -17.08 -26.23 27.83
N ARG A 4 -17.29 -26.06 26.52
CA ARG A 4 -18.55 -26.34 25.83
C ARG A 4 -18.30 -27.47 24.82
N LYS A 5 -18.92 -28.63 25.02
CA LYS A 5 -18.86 -29.73 24.06
C LYS A 5 -19.56 -29.31 22.75
N LEU A 6 -18.86 -29.42 21.62
CA LEU A 6 -19.37 -29.13 20.29
C LEU A 6 -19.74 -30.41 19.53
N ALA A 7 -18.97 -31.49 19.73
CA ALA A 7 -19.22 -32.81 19.16
C ALA A 7 -18.51 -33.90 20.01
N ASP A 8 -18.65 -35.16 19.64
CA ASP A 8 -17.86 -36.23 20.25
C ASP A 8 -16.36 -35.95 20.06
N ASN A 9 -15.63 -35.90 21.18
CA ASN A 9 -14.22 -35.51 21.27
C ASN A 9 -13.87 -34.07 20.83
N LEU A 10 -14.83 -33.15 20.70
CA LEU A 10 -14.57 -31.74 20.37
C LEU A 10 -15.15 -30.81 21.44
N TYR A 11 -14.27 -30.05 22.09
CA TYR A 11 -14.62 -29.11 23.16
C TYR A 11 -14.11 -27.71 22.83
N ALA A 12 -14.98 -26.71 22.92
CA ALA A 12 -14.59 -25.31 22.92
C ALA A 12 -14.22 -24.90 24.35
N VAL A 13 -12.95 -24.58 24.60
CA VAL A 13 -12.47 -24.18 25.92
C VAL A 13 -12.16 -22.69 25.94
N GLN A 14 -12.83 -21.94 26.81
CA GLN A 14 -12.59 -20.51 26.98
C GLN A 14 -11.54 -20.27 28.08
N PHE A 15 -10.39 -19.73 27.68
CA PHE A 15 -9.32 -19.30 28.58
C PHE A 15 -9.32 -17.77 28.75
N ASN A 16 -9.20 -17.31 30.00
CA ASN A 16 -9.04 -15.90 30.39
C ASN A 16 -9.97 -14.92 29.63
N PRO A 17 -11.30 -15.01 29.83
CA PRO A 17 -12.24 -14.12 29.17
C PRO A 17 -11.95 -12.66 29.60
N LYS A 18 -11.33 -11.91 28.69
CA LYS A 18 -11.19 -10.46 28.83
C LYS A 18 -12.37 -9.80 28.17
N ASN A 19 -13.27 -9.25 28.97
CA ASN A 19 -14.39 -8.47 28.47
C ASN A 19 -13.84 -7.11 27.99
N ARG A 20 -13.90 -6.86 26.69
CA ARG A 20 -13.65 -5.55 26.09
C ARG A 20 -15.01 -4.94 25.76
N LYS A 21 -15.27 -3.73 26.22
CA LYS A 21 -16.45 -2.97 25.80
C LYS A 21 -16.28 -2.60 24.32
N CYS A 22 -16.97 -3.31 23.43
CA CYS A 22 -17.05 -2.95 22.02
C CYS A 22 -18.38 -2.22 21.81
N ASN A 23 -18.34 -0.90 21.69
CA ASN A 23 -19.55 -0.10 21.45
C ASN A 23 -20.00 -0.18 19.98
N THR A 24 -19.12 -0.63 19.09
CA THR A 24 -19.42 -0.76 17.66
C THR A 24 -20.10 -2.10 17.41
N CYS A 25 -21.27 -2.07 16.76
CA CYS A 25 -21.97 -3.25 16.32
C CYS A 25 -21.05 -4.07 15.38
N LEU A 26 -20.81 -5.35 15.67
CA LEU A 26 -19.89 -6.19 14.88
C LEU A 26 -20.27 -6.24 13.39
N GLN A 27 -21.57 -6.20 13.09
CA GLN A 27 -22.13 -6.13 11.74
C GLN A 27 -21.66 -4.87 11.00
N VAL A 28 -21.58 -3.72 11.67
CA VAL A 28 -21.11 -2.47 11.08
C VAL A 28 -19.62 -2.58 10.78
N ALA A 29 -18.81 -3.11 11.71
CA ALA A 29 -17.39 -3.32 11.48
C ALA A 29 -17.12 -4.28 10.30
N TYR A 30 -17.88 -5.37 10.21
CA TYR A 30 -17.79 -6.31 9.10
C TYR A 30 -18.15 -5.64 7.77
N PHE A 31 -19.27 -4.93 7.72
CA PHE A 31 -19.72 -4.21 6.52
C PHE A 31 -18.68 -3.20 6.04
N THR A 32 -18.09 -2.40 6.94
CA THR A 32 -17.06 -1.42 6.56
C THR A 32 -15.83 -2.09 5.95
N LEU A 33 -15.34 -3.19 6.56
CA LEU A 33 -14.18 -3.91 6.05
C LEU A 33 -14.45 -4.57 4.70
N ASP A 34 -15.64 -5.11 4.49
CA ASP A 34 -16.01 -5.76 3.22
C ASP A 34 -16.13 -4.73 2.09
N ASN A 35 -16.73 -3.57 2.36
CA ASN A 35 -16.79 -2.46 1.40
C ASN A 35 -15.39 -1.93 1.04
N ALA A 36 -14.48 -1.83 2.01
CA ALA A 36 -13.10 -1.42 1.73
C ALA A 36 -12.40 -2.41 0.77
N LYS A 37 -12.53 -3.73 1.02
CA LYS A 37 -11.99 -4.77 0.13
C LYS A 37 -12.60 -4.71 -1.26
N TYR A 38 -13.93 -4.56 -1.34
CA TYR A 38 -14.62 -4.42 -2.61
C TYR A 38 -14.07 -3.24 -3.41
N TRP A 39 -13.80 -2.11 -2.75
CA TRP A 39 -13.25 -0.93 -3.40
C TRP A 39 -11.86 -1.15 -3.98
N TYR A 40 -10.97 -1.84 -3.26
CA TYR A 40 -9.67 -2.26 -3.79
C TYR A 40 -9.80 -3.15 -5.03
N LEU A 41 -10.67 -4.15 -4.97
CA LEU A 41 -10.90 -5.06 -6.09
C LEU A 41 -11.49 -4.31 -7.28
N ASN A 42 -12.39 -3.37 -7.05
CA ASN A 42 -12.96 -2.53 -8.10
C ASN A 42 -11.87 -1.70 -8.80
N PHE A 43 -10.97 -1.06 -8.05
CA PHE A 43 -9.84 -0.33 -8.64
C PHE A 43 -8.91 -1.25 -9.43
N ILE A 44 -8.53 -2.39 -8.86
CA ILE A 44 -7.60 -3.32 -9.52
C ILE A 44 -8.23 -3.90 -10.79
N TYR A 45 -9.39 -4.55 -10.69
CA TYR A 45 -9.99 -5.31 -11.79
C TYR A 45 -10.73 -4.45 -12.81
N ASN A 46 -11.46 -3.43 -12.37
CA ASN A 46 -12.28 -2.62 -13.27
C ASN A 46 -11.55 -1.37 -13.79
N PHE A 47 -10.42 -0.99 -13.19
CA PHE A 47 -9.59 0.11 -13.71
C PHE A 47 -8.20 -0.38 -14.14
N MET A 48 -7.34 -0.84 -13.22
CA MET A 48 -5.94 -1.14 -13.55
C MET A 48 -5.81 -2.20 -14.65
N TYR A 49 -6.47 -3.35 -14.51
CA TYR A 49 -6.40 -4.42 -15.53
C TYR A 49 -6.95 -3.98 -16.90
N LYS A 50 -7.87 -3.00 -16.93
CA LYS A 50 -8.49 -2.50 -18.16
C LYS A 50 -7.55 -1.57 -18.92
N CYS A 51 -6.93 -0.59 -18.27
CA CYS A 51 -6.15 0.45 -18.94
C CYS A 51 -4.64 0.42 -18.71
N LEU A 52 -4.15 -0.37 -17.76
CA LEU A 52 -2.71 -0.46 -17.45
C LEU A 52 -2.08 -1.77 -17.94
N ASP A 53 -0.81 -1.70 -18.28
CA ASP A 53 0.05 -2.83 -18.58
C ASP A 53 0.54 -3.50 -17.29
N MET A 54 -0.16 -4.55 -16.89
CA MET A 54 0.14 -5.30 -15.66
C MET A 54 1.45 -6.08 -15.73
N THR A 55 2.09 -6.20 -16.90
CA THR A 55 3.45 -6.77 -17.00
C THR A 55 4.53 -5.82 -16.49
N LYS A 56 4.19 -4.52 -16.38
CA LYS A 56 5.07 -3.44 -15.90
C LYS A 56 4.72 -2.96 -14.50
N ILE A 57 3.77 -3.59 -13.82
CA ILE A 57 3.32 -3.20 -12.49
C ILE A 57 3.45 -4.40 -11.56
N HIS A 58 4.15 -4.22 -10.46
CA HIS A 58 4.31 -5.25 -9.43
C HIS A 58 3.77 -4.75 -8.09
N PHE A 59 2.92 -5.54 -7.44
CA PHE A 59 2.45 -5.25 -6.10
C PHE A 59 3.56 -5.53 -5.09
N VAL A 60 3.90 -4.55 -4.25
CA VAL A 60 4.98 -4.69 -3.26
C VAL A 60 4.39 -4.98 -1.87
N GLU A 61 3.50 -4.12 -1.40
CA GLU A 61 2.86 -4.24 -0.09
C GLU A 61 1.53 -3.48 -0.09
N GLY A 62 0.61 -3.85 0.80
CA GLY A 62 -0.57 -3.05 1.10
C GLY A 62 -1.03 -3.22 2.54
N ASP A 63 -1.73 -2.21 3.04
CA ASP A 63 -2.44 -2.23 4.32
C ASP A 63 -3.93 -1.93 4.09
N THR A 64 -4.65 -1.50 5.13
CA THR A 64 -6.11 -1.36 5.13
C THR A 64 -6.61 -0.31 4.13
N ASP A 65 -5.83 0.74 3.90
CA ASP A 65 -6.17 1.93 3.12
C ASP A 65 -5.02 2.44 2.25
N SER A 66 -3.91 1.71 2.17
CA SER A 66 -2.76 2.00 1.31
C SER A 66 -2.31 0.78 0.50
N ALA A 67 -1.73 1.02 -0.67
CA ALA A 67 -1.08 -0.01 -1.48
C ALA A 67 0.13 0.59 -2.21
N TYR A 68 1.20 -0.18 -2.27
CA TYR A 68 2.48 0.18 -2.86
C TYR A 68 2.72 -0.68 -4.09
N TRP A 69 3.01 -0.01 -5.20
CA TRP A 69 3.20 -0.63 -6.51
C TRP A 69 4.53 -0.17 -7.10
N ALA A 70 5.33 -1.12 -7.57
CA ALA A 70 6.50 -0.82 -8.38
C ALA A 70 6.08 -0.71 -9.85
N ILE A 71 6.46 0.39 -10.51
CA ILE A 71 6.06 0.71 -11.87
C ILE A 71 7.30 0.77 -12.77
N SER A 72 7.37 -0.13 -13.75
CA SER A 72 8.41 -0.18 -14.77
C SER A 72 8.10 0.77 -15.94
N GLY A 73 8.03 2.07 -15.63
CA GLY A 73 7.79 3.12 -16.62
C GLY A 73 9.07 3.55 -17.36
N LYS A 74 9.24 4.86 -17.53
CA LYS A 74 10.49 5.43 -18.04
C LYS A 74 11.57 5.32 -16.96
N GLN A 75 12.71 4.76 -17.31
CA GLN A 75 13.87 4.67 -16.43
C GLN A 75 14.83 5.83 -16.73
N VAL A 76 15.17 6.60 -15.69
CA VAL A 76 16.27 7.56 -15.70
C VAL A 76 17.28 7.07 -14.68
N ILE A 77 18.53 6.90 -15.08
CA ILE A 77 19.61 6.49 -14.18
C ILE A 77 20.22 7.76 -13.59
N LEU A 78 20.24 7.86 -12.26
CA LEU A 78 20.83 8.98 -11.55
C LEU A 78 22.33 9.08 -11.82
N ASN A 79 22.80 10.28 -12.14
CA ASN A 79 24.20 10.66 -12.26
C ASN A 79 24.39 12.09 -11.74
N ASP A 80 25.65 12.51 -11.63
CA ASP A 80 26.03 13.79 -11.01
C ASP A 80 25.44 15.04 -11.70
N THR A 81 24.89 14.91 -12.91
CA THR A 81 24.42 16.03 -13.74
C THR A 81 22.91 16.05 -13.98
N ASN A 82 22.18 14.99 -13.60
CA ASN A 82 20.79 14.80 -13.99
C ASN A 82 19.82 14.63 -12.83
N GLN A 83 20.20 15.05 -11.61
CA GLN A 83 19.37 14.91 -10.41
C GLN A 83 17.94 15.36 -10.64
N GLN A 84 17.70 16.60 -11.10
CA GLN A 84 16.33 17.09 -11.35
C GLN A 84 15.55 16.19 -12.33
N ALA A 85 16.18 15.75 -13.42
CA ALA A 85 15.53 14.90 -14.41
C ALA A 85 15.22 13.49 -13.86
N TYR A 86 16.03 13.00 -12.92
CA TYR A 86 15.77 11.77 -12.18
C TYR A 86 14.57 11.95 -11.25
N GLU A 87 14.57 13.00 -10.44
CA GLU A 87 13.52 13.31 -9.47
C GLU A 87 12.17 13.55 -10.17
N ASP A 88 12.15 14.33 -11.25
CA ASP A 88 10.95 14.57 -12.08
C ASP A 88 10.41 13.27 -12.69
N ASN A 89 11.28 12.32 -13.02
CA ASN A 89 10.90 11.03 -13.58
C ASN A 89 10.26 10.10 -12.54
N LEU A 90 10.51 10.30 -11.25
CA LEU A 90 9.84 9.54 -10.19
C LEU A 90 8.35 9.91 -10.09
N HIS A 91 7.98 11.15 -10.46
CA HIS A 91 6.60 11.63 -10.54
C HIS A 91 5.88 11.26 -11.84
N GLN A 92 6.30 10.20 -12.52
CA GLN A 92 5.71 9.78 -13.79
C GLN A 92 4.33 9.12 -13.65
N GLY A 93 3.94 8.71 -12.45
CA GLY A 93 2.72 7.95 -12.18
C GLY A 93 2.52 6.78 -13.16
N PHE A 94 1.33 6.68 -13.76
CA PHE A 94 1.01 5.63 -14.72
C PHE A 94 1.33 5.95 -16.18
N LYS A 95 1.88 7.13 -16.48
CA LYS A 95 2.00 7.68 -17.84
C LYS A 95 2.58 6.70 -18.88
N TYR A 96 3.60 5.93 -18.50
CA TYR A 96 4.33 5.03 -19.41
C TYR A 96 3.85 3.57 -19.37
N VAL A 97 2.84 3.28 -18.55
CA VAL A 97 2.24 1.94 -18.40
C VAL A 97 0.76 1.92 -18.78
N ILE A 98 0.19 3.02 -19.26
CA ILE A 98 -1.16 3.06 -19.82
C ILE A 98 -1.14 2.40 -21.20
N LYS A 99 -1.93 1.32 -21.37
CA LYS A 99 -2.13 0.62 -22.64
C LYS A 99 -3.40 1.04 -23.38
N ASP A 100 -4.40 1.54 -22.65
CA ASP A 100 -5.66 2.06 -23.21
C ASP A 100 -5.89 3.47 -22.66
N GLN A 101 -5.41 4.45 -23.44
CA GLN A 101 -5.49 5.86 -23.07
C GLN A 101 -6.93 6.37 -23.05
N GLN A 102 -7.76 5.93 -23.99
CA GLN A 102 -9.16 6.35 -24.07
C GLN A 102 -9.94 5.90 -22.85
N PHE A 103 -9.75 4.64 -22.42
CA PHE A 103 -10.36 4.16 -21.18
C PHE A 103 -9.83 4.90 -19.96
N TYR A 104 -8.51 5.14 -19.89
CA TYR A 104 -7.90 5.87 -18.78
C TYR A 104 -8.51 7.28 -18.65
N ASP A 105 -8.51 8.06 -19.72
CA ASP A 105 -8.99 9.45 -19.71
C ASP A 105 -10.49 9.54 -19.37
N ALA A 106 -11.29 8.57 -19.83
CA ALA A 106 -12.71 8.52 -19.54
C ALA A 106 -13.03 8.15 -18.07
N ASN A 107 -12.18 7.34 -17.42
CA ASN A 107 -12.51 6.70 -16.15
C ASN A 107 -11.63 7.11 -14.95
N ALA A 108 -10.44 7.69 -15.17
CA ALA A 108 -9.52 8.04 -14.09
C ALA A 108 -10.15 8.97 -13.06
N LYS A 109 -11.01 9.90 -13.50
CA LYS A 109 -11.78 10.82 -12.65
C LYS A 109 -12.67 10.16 -11.60
N TYR A 110 -13.02 8.87 -11.76
CA TYR A 110 -13.81 8.14 -10.76
C TYR A 110 -12.96 7.63 -9.60
N PHE A 111 -11.66 7.45 -9.83
CA PHE A 111 -10.72 6.90 -8.86
C PHE A 111 -9.80 7.97 -8.28
N PHE A 112 -9.35 8.93 -9.09
CA PHE A 112 -8.42 9.98 -8.67
C PHE A 112 -9.11 11.36 -8.61
N PRO A 113 -8.64 12.26 -7.74
CA PRO A 113 -8.99 13.68 -7.79
C PRO A 113 -8.68 14.27 -9.17
N THR A 114 -9.55 15.15 -9.68
CA THR A 114 -9.24 15.93 -10.89
C THR A 114 -8.79 17.35 -10.52
N ILE A 115 -7.85 17.90 -11.30
CA ILE A 115 -7.30 19.25 -11.10
C ILE A 115 -8.37 20.33 -11.35
N ASP A 116 -9.35 20.03 -12.23
CA ASP A 116 -10.45 20.93 -12.59
C ASP A 116 -11.65 20.82 -11.62
N GLY A 117 -11.55 20.00 -10.58
CA GLY A 117 -12.58 19.82 -9.57
C GLY A 117 -12.58 20.91 -8.49
N ASP A 118 -13.71 21.08 -7.80
CA ASP A 118 -13.76 21.93 -6.61
C ASP A 118 -13.08 21.26 -5.39
N LYS A 119 -13.10 21.92 -4.22
CA LYS A 119 -12.56 21.35 -2.96
C LYS A 119 -13.15 19.97 -2.58
N SER A 120 -14.29 19.59 -3.13
CA SER A 120 -14.90 18.28 -2.88
C SER A 120 -14.29 17.17 -3.74
N ASP A 121 -13.70 17.51 -4.89
CA ASP A 121 -13.00 16.54 -5.74
C ASP A 121 -11.56 16.28 -5.25
N GLU A 122 -10.91 17.26 -4.61
CA GLU A 122 -9.66 17.05 -3.86
C GLU A 122 -9.80 16.03 -2.71
N LYS A 123 -11.01 15.95 -2.11
CA LYS A 123 -11.36 15.05 -1.01
C LYS A 123 -12.47 14.09 -1.38
N LYS A 124 -12.39 13.55 -2.61
CA LYS A 124 -13.38 12.62 -3.14
C LYS A 124 -13.58 11.46 -2.16
N LEU A 125 -14.83 11.22 -1.75
CA LEU A 125 -15.18 10.07 -0.92
C LEU A 125 -14.85 8.79 -1.70
N LEU A 126 -14.01 7.93 -1.12
CA LEU A 126 -13.43 6.74 -1.78
C LEU A 126 -12.48 7.05 -2.95
N GLY A 127 -12.06 8.30 -3.13
CA GLY A 127 -10.96 8.62 -4.04
C GLY A 127 -9.64 8.04 -3.54
N LEU A 128 -8.79 7.64 -4.48
CA LEU A 128 -7.41 7.27 -4.25
C LEU A 128 -6.53 8.50 -4.36
N SER A 129 -5.61 8.64 -3.42
CA SER A 129 -4.60 9.69 -3.43
C SER A 129 -3.21 9.07 -3.62
N ILE A 130 -2.39 9.69 -4.46
CA ILE A 130 -0.98 9.36 -4.56
C ILE A 130 -0.28 10.09 -3.42
N GLU A 131 -0.01 9.37 -2.33
CA GLU A 131 0.57 9.98 -1.13
C GLU A 131 2.09 10.18 -1.22
N ASN A 132 2.78 9.22 -1.84
CA ASN A 132 4.23 9.13 -1.82
C ASN A 132 4.70 8.47 -3.13
N GLU A 133 5.73 9.05 -3.73
CA GLU A 133 6.44 8.50 -4.88
C GLU A 133 7.93 8.39 -4.51
N GLY A 134 8.62 7.42 -5.10
CA GLY A 134 9.97 7.05 -4.70
C GLY A 134 10.59 6.07 -5.68
N ASP A 135 11.86 5.76 -5.47
CA ASP A 135 12.67 4.90 -6.35
C ASP A 135 12.94 3.51 -5.76
N GLU A 136 12.88 3.35 -4.44
CA GLU A 136 13.21 2.10 -3.78
C GLU A 136 12.19 1.74 -2.69
N MET A 137 11.80 0.47 -2.64
CA MET A 137 11.02 -0.10 -1.54
C MET A 137 11.42 -1.55 -1.30
N VAL A 138 11.55 -1.92 -0.03
CA VAL A 138 11.83 -3.30 0.42
C VAL A 138 10.84 -3.65 1.52
N ALA A 139 9.93 -4.57 1.22
CA ALA A 139 8.95 -5.10 2.17
C ALA A 139 9.42 -6.46 2.71
N LEU A 140 9.65 -6.54 4.02
CA LEU A 140 10.11 -7.77 4.68
C LEU A 140 8.95 -8.64 5.17
N ALA A 141 7.91 -7.99 5.69
CA ALA A 141 6.70 -8.59 6.23
C ALA A 141 5.59 -7.54 6.27
N PRO A 142 4.31 -7.93 6.45
CA PRO A 142 3.22 -6.96 6.56
C PRO A 142 3.51 -5.89 7.63
N LYS A 143 3.43 -4.61 7.24
CA LYS A 143 3.69 -3.43 8.08
C LYS A 143 5.14 -3.31 8.56
N ASN A 144 6.07 -3.99 7.89
CA ASN A 144 7.51 -3.99 8.17
C ASN A 144 8.29 -3.81 6.85
N TYR A 145 8.64 -2.56 6.54
CA TYR A 145 9.23 -2.19 5.27
C TYR A 145 10.13 -0.96 5.36
N TYR A 146 10.99 -0.84 4.35
CA TYR A 146 11.78 0.33 4.04
C TYR A 146 11.28 0.93 2.73
N ILE A 147 11.23 2.26 2.64
CA ILE A 147 10.92 2.99 1.41
C ILE A 147 11.79 4.24 1.32
N HIS A 148 12.31 4.52 0.13
CA HIS A 148 13.00 5.76 -0.22
C HIS A 148 12.04 6.61 -1.05
N THR A 149 11.57 7.71 -0.48
CA THR A 149 10.43 8.46 -1.03
C THR A 149 10.61 9.96 -0.88
N PHE A 150 10.01 10.73 -1.78
CA PHE A 150 9.97 12.19 -1.67
C PHE A 150 9.12 12.65 -0.49
N LYS A 151 9.77 13.41 0.39
CA LYS A 151 9.11 14.22 1.43
C LYS A 151 9.78 15.58 1.49
N HIS A 152 8.97 16.63 1.57
CA HIS A 152 9.47 18.01 1.64
C HIS A 152 10.47 18.35 0.52
N ASN A 153 10.16 17.92 -0.72
CA ASN A 153 10.97 18.11 -1.93
C ASN A 153 12.38 17.47 -1.88
N GLN A 154 12.55 16.41 -1.08
CA GLN A 154 13.80 15.67 -0.99
C GLN A 154 13.52 14.17 -0.84
N LEU A 155 14.35 13.34 -1.46
CA LEU A 155 14.34 11.90 -1.22
C LEU A 155 14.75 11.59 0.22
N THR A 156 13.93 10.81 0.91
CA THR A 156 14.09 10.50 2.34
C THR A 156 13.87 9.02 2.60
N ASP A 157 14.74 8.44 3.41
CA ASP A 157 14.60 7.08 3.93
C ASP A 157 13.51 7.01 5.01
N VAL A 158 12.56 6.10 4.82
CA VAL A 158 11.51 5.83 5.80
C VAL A 158 11.48 4.35 6.13
N ILE A 159 11.69 4.03 7.40
CA ILE A 159 11.57 2.67 7.93
C ILE A 159 10.29 2.59 8.76
N LYS A 160 9.44 1.61 8.42
CA LYS A 160 8.21 1.28 9.14
C LYS A 160 8.36 -0.11 9.70
N LEU A 161 8.28 -0.24 11.03
CA LEU A 161 8.34 -1.53 11.72
C LEU A 161 7.19 -1.61 12.71
N LYS A 162 6.43 -2.71 12.66
CA LYS A 162 5.35 -2.99 13.59
C LYS A 162 5.71 -4.16 14.48
N GLY A 163 5.58 -3.95 15.79
CA GLY A 163 5.95 -4.93 16.81
C GLY A 163 7.41 -4.82 17.27
N VAL A 164 8.19 -3.89 16.70
CA VAL A 164 9.57 -3.62 17.10
C VAL A 164 9.65 -2.29 17.85
N ASN A 165 10.35 -2.26 18.97
CA ASN A 165 10.59 -1.03 19.72
C ASN A 165 11.83 -0.31 19.18
N LEU A 166 11.61 0.75 18.40
CA LEU A 166 12.68 1.58 17.83
C LEU A 166 13.51 2.33 18.87
N ARG A 167 13.02 2.50 20.11
CA ARG A 167 13.82 3.14 21.18
C ARG A 167 14.90 2.20 21.73
N GLN A 168 14.73 0.90 21.55
CA GLN A 168 15.64 -0.13 22.04
C GLN A 168 16.47 -0.75 20.92
N ASN A 169 16.15 -0.46 19.65
CA ASN A 169 16.81 -1.03 18.49
C ASN A 169 17.14 0.08 17.49
N SER A 170 18.42 0.22 17.18
CA SER A 170 18.90 1.16 16.15
C SER A 170 18.92 0.48 14.79
N ILE A 171 17.74 0.38 14.16
CA ILE A 171 17.59 -0.26 12.84
C ILE A 171 17.74 0.79 11.74
N ASN A 172 18.62 0.52 10.79
CA ASN A 172 18.87 1.37 9.62
C ASN A 172 18.58 0.60 8.30
N LYS A 173 18.76 1.27 7.16
CA LYS A 173 18.52 0.71 5.82
C LYS A 173 19.31 -0.60 5.59
N GLN A 174 20.58 -0.64 5.98
CA GLN A 174 21.44 -1.81 5.75
C GLN A 174 20.93 -3.05 6.49
N ASP A 175 20.39 -2.88 7.69
CA ASP A 175 19.82 -3.99 8.45
C ASP A 175 18.60 -4.59 7.73
N VAL A 176 17.75 -3.74 7.15
CA VAL A 176 16.58 -4.16 6.36
C VAL A 176 17.02 -4.90 5.10
N LEU A 177 18.02 -4.37 4.38
CA LEU A 177 18.56 -5.01 3.17
C LEU A 177 19.18 -6.37 3.48
N LEU A 178 19.94 -6.48 4.57
CA LEU A 178 20.53 -7.73 5.02
C LEU A 178 19.44 -8.79 5.29
N LEU A 179 18.38 -8.43 6.02
CA LEU A 179 17.27 -9.33 6.30
C LEU A 179 16.55 -9.78 5.02
N SER A 180 16.37 -8.87 4.05
CA SER A 180 15.76 -9.21 2.76
C SER A 180 16.60 -10.21 1.96
N SER A 181 17.93 -10.05 1.97
CA SER A 181 18.85 -10.96 1.28
C SER A 181 18.83 -12.37 1.89
N LEU A 182 18.64 -12.48 3.22
CA LEU A 182 18.53 -13.78 3.89
C LEU A 182 17.22 -14.50 3.56
N GLN A 183 16.12 -13.77 3.34
CA GLN A 183 14.83 -14.36 2.96
C GLN A 183 14.84 -14.94 1.54
N GLN A 184 15.66 -14.43 0.62
CA GLN A 184 15.75 -14.94 -0.75
C GLN A 184 16.54 -16.26 -0.87
N VAL A 185 17.23 -16.69 0.20
CA VAL A 185 18.08 -17.89 0.23
C VAL A 185 17.32 -19.13 0.74
N VAL A 186 16.03 -18.99 1.08
CA VAL A 186 15.14 -20.07 1.57
C VAL A 186 14.07 -20.38 0.54
#